data_AF-A0A453PNH7-F1
#
_entry.id   AF-A0A453PNH7-F1
#
_cell.length_a   1.000
_cell.length_b   1.000
_cell.length_c   1.000
_cell.angle_alpha   90.00
_cell.angle_beta   90.00
_cell.angle_gamma   90.00
#
_symmetry.space_group_name_H-M   'P 1'
#
loop_
_entity.id
_entity.type
_entity.pdbx_description
1 polymer ?
#
loop_
_entity_poly.entity_id
_entity_poly.type
_entity_poly.pdbx_seq_one_letter_code
_entity_poly.pdbx_strand_id
1 'polypeptide(L)' 'QIMCNGIFMSPVHRVVTNAKKERLSLGVFYVVDGETVLEPAPGLLDDKRPPRYEKFKAKDFGFSFD' A
#
# COMPACT_ATOMS: atom_id res chain seq x y z
N GLN A 1 2.66 1.70 4.20
CA GLN A 1 1.69 2.15 5.21
C GLN A 1 1.37 1.09 6.26
N ILE A 2 0.72 -0.03 5.91
CA ILE A 2 0.29 -1.04 6.89
C ILE A 2 1.49 -1.69 7.62
N MET A 3 2.40 -2.33 6.89
CA MET A 3 3.56 -3.03 7.46
C MET A 3 4.49 -2.13 8.29
N CYS A 4 4.57 -0.84 7.95
CA CYS A 4 5.40 0.13 8.67
C CYS A 4 4.63 0.90 9.77
N ASN A 5 3.46 0.42 10.17
CA ASN A 5 2.59 1.05 11.17
C ASN A 5 2.33 2.55 10.92
N GLY A 6 2.27 2.96 9.66
CA GLY A 6 2.02 4.35 9.26
C GLY A 6 3.24 5.27 9.26
N ILE A 7 4.46 4.76 9.46
CA ILE A 7 5.71 5.56 9.34
C ILE A 7 5.87 6.10 7.90
N PHE A 8 5.60 5.24 6.90
CA PHE A 8 5.51 5.65 5.50
C PHE A 8 4.05 5.65 5.06
N MET A 9 3.58 6.80 4.55
CA MET A 9 2.19 6.98 4.13
C MET A 9 2.05 6.77 2.61
N SER A 10 0.93 6.17 2.20
CA SER A 10 0.57 6.06 0.79
C SER A 10 -0.15 7.35 0.36
N PRO A 11 0.42 8.17 -0.53
CA PRO A 11 -0.19 9.45 -0.89
C PRO A 11 -1.27 9.29 -1.96
N VAL A 12 -2.29 10.15 -1.87
CA VAL A 12 -3.24 10.34 -2.97
C VAL A 12 -2.55 11.10 -4.10
N HIS A 13 -2.68 10.59 -5.32
CA HIS A 13 -2.09 11.20 -6.52
C HIS A 13 -3.11 11.22 -7.67
N ARG A 14 -2.93 12.18 -8.59
CA ARG A 14 -3.78 12.34 -9.78
C ARG A 14 -2.91 12.61 -11.00
N VAL A 15 -3.29 12.04 -12.14
CA VAL A 15 -2.76 12.40 -13.45
C VAL A 15 -3.76 13.33 -14.15
N VAL A 16 -3.30 14.46 -14.67
CA VAL A 16 -4.15 15.43 -15.39
C VAL A 16 -3.92 15.33 -16.90
N THR A 17 -4.95 15.70 -17.67
CA THR A 17 -4.91 15.71 -19.13
C THR A 17 -4.45 17.06 -19.67
N ASN A 18 -4.05 17.10 -20.95
CA ASN A 18 -3.64 18.32 -21.64
C ASN A 18 -4.15 18.28 -23.10
N ALA A 19 -4.68 19.41 -23.61
CA ALA A 19 -5.24 19.51 -24.95
C ALA A 19 -4.21 19.64 -26.09
N LYS A 20 -2.95 19.98 -25.78
CA LYS A 20 -1.91 20.33 -26.77
C LYS A 20 -0.97 19.17 -27.12
N LYS A 21 -0.76 18.25 -26.19
CA LYS A 21 0.23 17.18 -26.34
C LYS A 21 -0.17 15.94 -25.56
N GLU A 22 0.00 14.80 -26.19
CA GLU A 22 -0.15 13.49 -25.56
C GLU A 22 0.97 13.19 -24.56
N ARG A 23 0.64 12.36 -23.56
CA ARG A 23 1.59 11.86 -22.57
C ARG A 23 1.39 10.36 -22.41
N LEU A 24 2.47 9.60 -22.59
CA LEU A 24 2.53 8.17 -22.32
C LEU A 24 3.37 7.91 -21.07
N SER A 25 2.94 6.99 -20.21
CA SER A 25 3.69 6.52 -19.05
C SER A 25 3.37 5.07 -18.75
N LEU A 26 4.36 4.31 -18.28
CA LEU A 26 4.20 2.94 -17.80
C LEU A 26 4.30 2.92 -16.27
N GLY A 27 3.27 2.41 -15.60
CA GLY A 27 3.28 2.13 -14.17
C GLY A 27 3.57 0.65 -13.93
N VAL A 28 4.53 0.36 -13.04
CA VAL A 28 4.83 -1.00 -12.59
C VAL A 28 4.57 -1.06 -11.09
N PHE A 29 3.79 -2.05 -10.65
CA PHE A 29 3.43 -2.25 -9.26
C PHE A 29 4.08 -3.52 -8.73
N TYR A 30 4.82 -3.41 -7.63
CA TYR A 30 5.32 -4.56 -6.89
C TYR A 30 4.36 -4.81 -5.71
N VAL A 31 3.64 -5.91 -5.78
CA VAL A 31 2.64 -6.31 -4.78
C VAL A 31 3.10 -7.58 -4.07
N VAL A 32 2.61 -7.77 -2.85
CA VAL A 32 2.79 -9.05 -2.13
C VAL A 32 1.82 -10.09 -2.68
N ASP A 33 2.12 -11.37 -2.45
CA ASP A 33 1.22 -12.47 -2.78
C ASP A 33 -0.14 -12.33 -2.04
N GLY A 34 -1.23 -12.70 -2.69
CA GLY A 34 -2.59 -12.52 -2.16
C GLY A 34 -2.87 -13.28 -0.85
N GLU A 35 -2.20 -14.40 -0.60
CA GLU A 35 -2.29 -15.17 0.64
C GLU A 35 -1.39 -14.60 1.75
N THR A 36 -0.50 -13.66 1.43
CA THR A 36 0.34 -12.97 2.41
C THR A 36 -0.55 -12.25 3.41
N VAL A 37 -0.31 -12.51 4.70
CA VAL A 37 -0.97 -11.78 5.77
C VAL A 37 -0.24 -10.45 6.01
N LEU A 38 -0.96 -9.34 5.86
CA LEU A 38 -0.48 -8.00 6.11
C LEU A 38 -0.82 -7.59 7.54
N GLU A 39 0.19 -7.11 8.26
CA GLU A 39 0.09 -6.55 9.61
C GLU A 39 1.28 -5.63 9.89
N PRO A 40 1.20 -4.72 10.89
CA PRO A 40 2.37 -3.97 11.34
C PRO A 40 3.52 -4.89 11.74
N ALA A 41 4.74 -4.62 11.24
CA ALA A 41 5.91 -5.43 11.54
C ALA A 41 6.21 -5.40 13.06
N PRO A 42 6.37 -6.55 13.74
CA PRO A 42 6.54 -6.60 15.19
C PRO A 42 7.70 -5.75 15.72
N GLY A 43 8.81 -5.67 14.97
CA GLY A 43 9.97 -4.84 15.33
C GLY A 43 9.73 -3.33 15.25
N LEU A 44 8.56 -2.89 14.80
CA LEU A 44 8.15 -1.48 14.73
C LEU A 44 7.07 -1.11 15.76
N LEU A 45 6.74 -2.04 16.66
CA LEU A 45 5.74 -1.85 17.72
C LEU A 45 6.41 -1.70 19.10
N ASP A 46 5.85 -0.84 19.94
CA ASP A 46 6.22 -0.68 21.35
C ASP A 46 5.06 -0.05 22.14
N ASP A 47 5.23 0.13 23.45
CA ASP A 47 4.18 0.72 24.32
C ASP A 47 3.73 2.13 23.89
N LYS A 48 4.60 2.87 23.19
CA LYS A 48 4.30 4.21 22.66
C LYS A 48 3.76 4.16 21.23
N ARG A 49 3.91 3.04 20.53
CA ARG A 49 3.54 2.81 19.14
C ARG A 49 2.79 1.47 19.02
N PRO A 50 1.55 1.40 19.54
CA PRO A 50 0.71 0.21 19.37
C PRO A 50 0.34 0.00 17.88
N PRO A 51 -0.11 -1.21 17.50
CA PRO A 51 -0.55 -1.49 16.14
C PRO A 51 -1.74 -0.60 15.76
N ARG A 52 -1.63 0.11 14.62
CA ARG A 52 -2.67 0.99 14.08
C ARG A 52 -3.56 0.32 13.03
N TYR A 53 -3.16 -0.84 12.55
CA TYR A 53 -3.84 -1.58 11.48
C TYR A 53 -4.11 -3.00 11.94
N GLU A 54 -5.25 -3.53 11.53
CA GLU A 54 -5.63 -4.92 11.76
C GLU A 54 -4.85 -5.88 10.85
N LYS A 55 -4.90 -7.15 11.19
CA LYS A 55 -4.31 -8.26 10.43
C LYS A 55 -5.31 -8.81 9.43
N PHE A 56 -4.93 -8.89 8.16
CA PHE A 56 -5.78 -9.41 7.08
C PHE A 56 -4.93 -9.99 5.94
N LYS A 57 -5.50 -10.84 5.07
CA LYS A 57 -4.78 -11.32 3.87
C LYS A 57 -4.81 -10.25 2.79
N ALA A 58 -3.72 -10.09 2.04
CA ALA A 58 -3.60 -9.07 1.00
C ALA A 58 -4.75 -9.11 -0.03
N LYS A 59 -5.22 -10.31 -0.38
CA LYS A 59 -6.38 -10.48 -1.27
C LYS A 59 -7.68 -9.89 -0.72
N ASP A 60 -7.90 -9.94 0.59
CA ASP A 60 -9.13 -9.43 1.23
C ASP A 60 -9.21 -7.90 1.16
N PHE A 61 -8.07 -7.22 0.97
CA PHE A 61 -7.99 -5.78 0.77
C PHE A 61 -8.28 -5.35 -0.69
N GLY A 62 -8.36 -6.30 -1.63
CA GLY A 62 -8.54 -6.02 -3.05
C GLY A 62 -7.23 -5.89 -3.84
N PHE A 63 -6.11 -6.37 -3.30
CA PHE A 63 -4.83 -6.48 -4.02
C PHE A 63 -4.61 -7.86 -4.68
N SER A 64 -5.67 -8.60 -4.99
CA SER A 64 -5.57 -9.79 -5.85
C SER A 64 -5.75 -9.37 -7.31
N PHE A 65 -4.69 -9.53 -8.12
CA PHE A 65 -4.81 -9.60 -9.57
C PHE A 65 -4.98 -11.07 -9.95
N ASP A 66 -6.08 -11.65 -9.50
CA ASP A 66 -6.52 -13.00 -9.89
C ASP A 66 -7.72 -12.90 -10.83
#